data_AF-A0AAJ1MME0-F1
#
_entry.id   AF-A0AAJ1MME0-F1
#
_cell.length_a   1.000
_cell.length_b   1.000
_cell.length_c   1.000
_cell.angle_alpha   90.00
_cell.angle_beta   90.00
_cell.angle_gamma   90.00
#
_symmetry.space_group_name_H-M   'P 1'
#
loop_
_entity.id
_entity.type
_entity.pdbx_description
1 polymer ?
#
loop_
_entity_poly.entity_id
_entity_poly.type
_entity_poly.pdbx_seq_one_letter_code
_entity_poly.pdbx_strand_id
1 'polypeptide(L)'
;MKHIDKLKAAKNRSTLYSNIRNFFNQKNYLEVETPSLSPTLIPESTIENFSTQFTSEFLPSKELYLIPSPEIFMKQLISEGFPSIYQFSKCFRNSEQIGKQHNIEFTMLEYYSINMDEQDSIELTSEMISKTHLKDCPSWALPPFRKMSVNDAMKQYCDVDLEKCQKQSLLCENDIKLGI
;
A
#
# COMPACT_ATOMS: atom_id res chain seq x y z
N MET A 1 9.50 -25.78 -5.40
CA MET A 1 10.46 -24.66 -5.51
C MET A 1 11.76 -25.09 -4.84
N LYS A 2 12.89 -25.12 -5.54
CA LYS A 2 14.15 -25.68 -5.00
C LYS A 2 14.72 -24.75 -3.92
N HIS A 3 15.50 -25.27 -2.98
CA HIS A 3 16.08 -24.49 -1.86
C HIS A 3 16.89 -23.26 -2.35
N ILE A 4 17.59 -23.40 -3.47
CA ILE A 4 18.37 -22.35 -4.14
C ILE A 4 17.49 -21.16 -4.56
N ASP A 5 16.26 -21.42 -5.02
CA ASP A 5 15.33 -20.37 -5.48
C ASP A 5 14.85 -19.52 -4.30
N LYS A 6 14.60 -20.14 -3.14
CA LYS A 6 14.19 -19.44 -1.91
C LYS A 6 15.28 -18.52 -1.38
N LEU A 7 16.54 -18.97 -1.39
CA LEU A 7 17.67 -18.15 -0.98
C LEU A 7 17.88 -16.96 -1.94
N LYS A 8 17.77 -17.18 -3.25
CA LYS A 8 17.83 -16.08 -4.24
C LYS A 8 16.74 -15.04 -3.97
N ALA A 9 15.49 -15.48 -3.76
CA ALA A 9 14.38 -14.60 -3.44
C ALA A 9 14.61 -13.78 -2.15
N ALA A 10 15.11 -14.42 -1.08
CA ALA A 10 15.42 -13.74 0.18
C ALA A 10 16.52 -12.68 0.02
N LYS A 11 17.59 -12.99 -0.71
CA LYS A 11 18.68 -12.03 -1.03
C LYS A 11 18.17 -10.85 -1.86
N ASN A 12 17.35 -11.13 -2.87
CA ASN A 12 16.72 -10.12 -3.71
C ASN A 12 15.84 -9.16 -2.89
N ARG A 13 15.02 -9.69 -1.98
CA ARG A 13 14.20 -8.88 -1.07
C ARG A 13 15.05 -8.00 -0.16
N SER A 14 16.10 -8.56 0.46
CA SER A 14 17.03 -7.79 1.31
C SER A 14 17.73 -6.66 0.55
N THR A 15 18.17 -6.95 -0.69
CA THR A 15 18.78 -5.94 -1.59
C THR A 15 17.80 -4.83 -1.94
N LEU A 16 16.57 -5.20 -2.33
CA LEU A 16 15.51 -4.24 -2.65
C LEU A 16 15.23 -3.31 -1.46
N TYR A 17 15.13 -3.86 -0.25
CA TYR A 17 14.89 -3.07 0.96
C TYR A 17 16.03 -2.09 1.24
N SER A 18 17.27 -2.54 1.08
CA SER A 18 18.45 -1.68 1.23
C SER A 18 18.45 -0.54 0.21
N ASN A 19 18.11 -0.84 -1.05
CA ASN A 19 18.02 0.16 -2.12
C ASN A 19 16.94 1.20 -1.83
N ILE A 20 15.75 0.77 -1.39
CA ILE A 20 14.64 1.68 -1.06
C ILE A 20 15.00 2.58 0.12
N ARG A 21 15.60 2.04 1.18
CA ARG A 21 16.10 2.87 2.30
C ARG A 21 17.09 3.92 1.82
N ASN A 22 18.06 3.51 1.00
CA ASN A 22 19.03 4.44 0.43
C ASN A 22 18.38 5.53 -0.43
N PHE A 23 17.36 5.18 -1.22
CA PHE A 23 16.59 6.13 -2.02
C PHE A 23 15.92 7.20 -1.16
N PHE A 24 15.21 6.80 -0.10
CA PHE A 24 14.55 7.73 0.81
C PHE A 24 15.54 8.56 1.65
N ASN A 25 16.64 7.95 2.11
CA ASN A 25 17.71 8.64 2.82
C ASN A 25 18.32 9.76 1.96
N GLN A 26 18.56 9.51 0.67
CA GLN A 26 19.09 10.52 -0.26
C GLN A 26 18.13 11.70 -0.49
N LYS A 27 16.83 11.50 -0.24
CA LYS A 27 15.80 12.53 -0.35
C LYS A 27 15.40 13.11 1.02
N ASN A 28 16.16 12.82 2.07
CA ASN A 28 15.93 13.30 3.44
C ASN A 28 14.59 12.87 4.06
N TYR A 29 14.07 11.70 3.68
CA TYR A 29 12.93 11.13 4.40
C TYR A 29 13.42 10.43 5.67
N LEU A 30 12.63 10.53 6.73
CA LEU A 30 12.88 9.86 8.00
C LEU A 30 12.18 8.49 8.02
N GLU A 31 12.94 7.40 8.24
CA GLU A 31 12.34 6.09 8.53
C GLU A 31 11.70 6.12 9.93
N VAL A 32 10.42 5.75 10.02
CA VAL A 32 9.68 5.69 11.28
C VAL A 32 9.10 4.30 11.52
N GLU A 33 8.72 4.03 12.76
CA GLU A 33 7.98 2.83 13.15
C GLU A 33 6.75 3.24 13.94
N THR A 34 5.59 2.71 13.55
CA THR A 34 4.31 2.93 14.20
C THR A 34 3.74 1.61 14.74
N PRO A 35 2.87 1.63 15.76
CA PRO A 35 2.33 0.41 16.36
C PRO A 35 1.61 -0.48 15.35
N SER A 36 1.85 -1.80 15.39
CA SER A 36 1.08 -2.78 14.59
C SER A 36 -0.27 -3.15 15.20
N LEU A 37 -0.54 -2.72 16.44
CA LEU A 37 -1.79 -2.92 17.15
C LEU A 37 -2.47 -1.58 17.40
N SER A 38 -3.71 -1.45 16.96
CA SER A 38 -4.55 -0.29 17.18
C SER A 38 -5.58 -0.55 18.28
N PRO A 39 -5.83 0.40 19.20
CA PRO A 39 -6.90 0.30 20.18
C PRO A 39 -8.30 0.53 19.59
N THR A 40 -8.38 0.98 18.34
CA THR A 40 -9.62 1.22 17.62
C THR A 40 -9.57 0.58 16.24
N LEU A 41 -10.73 0.21 15.69
CA LEU A 41 -10.81 -0.19 14.29
C LEU A 41 -10.38 0.98 13.40
N ILE A 42 -9.49 0.69 12.45
CA ILE A 42 -9.11 1.63 11.40
C ILE A 42 -10.28 1.66 10.39
N PRO A 43 -10.77 2.84 9.97
CA PRO A 43 -12.01 2.99 9.20
C PRO A 43 -11.83 2.63 7.72
N GLU A 44 -11.44 1.40 7.42
CA GLU A 44 -11.37 0.85 6.05
C GLU A 44 -12.58 -0.06 5.82
N SER A 45 -13.66 0.49 5.25
CA SER A 45 -14.97 -0.20 5.15
C SER A 45 -14.95 -1.51 4.35
N THR A 46 -13.94 -1.72 3.52
CA THR A 46 -13.79 -2.90 2.65
C THR A 46 -12.78 -3.92 3.19
N ILE A 47 -12.17 -3.66 4.35
CA ILE A 47 -11.12 -4.51 4.92
C ILE A 47 -11.53 -4.94 6.32
N GLU A 48 -11.54 -6.23 6.55
CA GLU A 48 -11.77 -6.77 7.90
C GLU A 48 -10.44 -6.84 8.65
N ASN A 49 -10.46 -6.47 9.93
CA ASN A 49 -9.25 -6.49 10.77
C ASN A 49 -9.20 -7.80 11.57
N PHE A 50 -8.00 -8.28 11.85
CA PHE A 50 -7.81 -9.27 12.92
C PHE A 50 -7.97 -8.57 14.26
N SER A 51 -8.76 -9.14 15.16
CA SER A 51 -8.86 -8.70 16.55
C SER A 51 -8.06 -9.61 17.48
N THR A 52 -7.59 -9.03 18.58
CA THR A 52 -6.93 -9.74 19.67
C THR A 52 -7.26 -9.05 21.00
N GLN A 53 -6.90 -9.66 22.11
CA GLN A 53 -7.16 -9.13 23.43
C GLN A 53 -5.85 -8.92 24.17
N PHE A 54 -5.60 -7.69 24.61
CA PHE A 54 -4.55 -7.40 25.58
C PHE A 54 -5.03 -7.85 26.96
N THR A 55 -4.25 -8.72 27.60
CA THR A 55 -4.47 -9.20 28.96
C THR A 55 -3.32 -8.77 29.86
N SER A 56 -3.64 -8.35 31.09
CA SER A 56 -2.66 -7.90 32.08
C SER A 56 -3.17 -8.20 33.49
N GLU A 57 -2.26 -8.52 34.40
CA GLU A 57 -2.58 -8.71 35.81
C GLU A 57 -2.88 -7.39 36.54
N PHE A 58 -2.36 -6.28 36.03
CA PHE A 58 -2.39 -4.98 36.72
C PHE A 58 -3.17 -3.89 35.97
N LEU A 59 -3.62 -4.18 34.74
CA LEU A 59 -4.36 -3.24 33.90
C LEU A 59 -5.65 -3.89 33.38
N PRO A 60 -6.71 -3.10 33.11
CA PRO A 60 -7.90 -3.61 32.45
C PRO A 60 -7.58 -4.22 31.10
N SER A 61 -8.16 -5.39 30.82
CA SER A 61 -8.12 -5.98 29.49
C SER A 61 -8.76 -5.05 28.46
N LYS A 62 -8.19 -5.01 27.26
CA LYS A 62 -8.72 -4.22 26.15
C LYS A 62 -8.61 -4.98 24.85
N GLU A 63 -9.58 -4.76 23.96
CA GLU A 63 -9.51 -5.26 22.60
C GLU A 63 -8.49 -4.44 21.81
N LEU A 64 -7.72 -5.11 20.96
CA LEU A 64 -6.77 -4.50 20.04
C LEU A 64 -6.96 -5.12 18.66
N TYR A 65 -6.58 -4.38 17.63
CA TYR A 65 -6.72 -4.82 16.25
C TYR A 65 -5.38 -4.73 15.55
N LEU A 66 -5.03 -5.76 14.77
CA LEU A 66 -3.90 -5.66 13.87
C LEU A 66 -4.25 -4.70 12.72
N ILE A 67 -3.31 -3.85 12.35
CA ILE A 67 -3.54 -2.80 11.36
C ILE A 67 -3.47 -3.31 9.91
N PRO A 68 -4.38 -2.87 9.02
CA PRO A 68 -4.30 -3.16 7.59
C PRO A 68 -3.32 -2.25 6.83
N SER A 69 -2.92 -1.13 7.43
CA SER A 69 -1.89 -0.17 6.97
C SER A 69 -1.45 0.71 8.15
N PRO A 70 -0.22 1.28 8.15
CA PRO A 70 0.23 2.26 9.13
C PRO A 70 -0.35 3.69 8.94
N GLU A 71 -1.22 3.91 7.94
CA GLU A 71 -1.74 5.21 7.49
C GLU A 71 -2.11 6.17 8.62
N ILE A 72 -3.02 5.74 9.51
CA ILE A 72 -3.55 6.58 10.59
C ILE A 72 -2.44 7.07 11.53
N PHE A 73 -1.52 6.18 11.90
CA PHE A 73 -0.44 6.54 12.82
C PHE A 73 0.60 7.41 12.14
N MET A 74 0.91 7.15 10.87
CA MET A 74 1.84 8.00 10.12
C MET A 74 1.27 9.41 9.89
N LYS A 75 -0.04 9.53 9.61
CA LYS A 75 -0.71 10.83 9.52
C LYS A 75 -0.68 11.60 10.84
N GLN A 76 -0.77 10.92 11.98
CA GLN A 76 -0.58 11.55 13.29
C GLN A 76 0.83 12.15 13.43
N LEU A 77 1.89 11.40 13.07
CA LEU A 77 3.26 11.92 13.09
C LEU A 77 3.41 13.17 12.20
N ILE A 78 2.85 13.14 10.98
CA ILE A 78 2.82 14.30 10.09
C ILE A 78 2.12 15.49 10.76
N SER A 79 0.98 15.26 11.41
CA SER A 79 0.24 16.31 12.12
C SER A 79 0.99 16.89 13.33
N GLU A 80 1.90 16.11 13.92
CA GLU A 80 2.79 16.51 15.02
C GLU A 80 4.04 17.27 14.52
N GLY A 81 4.18 17.47 13.20
CA GLY A 81 5.27 18.24 12.60
C GLY A 81 6.50 17.42 12.22
N PHE A 82 6.37 16.10 12.07
CA PHE A 82 7.43 15.28 11.50
C PHE A 82 7.73 15.73 10.04
N PRO A 83 8.98 15.56 9.57
CA PRO A 83 9.33 15.82 8.18
C PRO A 83 8.66 14.80 7.25
N SER A 84 9.07 14.76 5.98
CA SER A 84 8.72 13.63 5.11
C SER A 84 9.20 12.30 5.74
N ILE A 85 8.32 11.31 5.83
CA ILE A 85 8.56 10.04 6.53
C ILE A 85 8.27 8.85 5.63
N TYR A 86 8.88 7.71 5.92
CA TYR A 86 8.52 6.43 5.32
C TYR A 86 8.60 5.29 6.35
N GLN A 87 7.87 4.20 6.11
CA GLN A 87 7.87 3.02 6.97
C GLN A 87 7.72 1.75 6.13
N PHE A 88 8.51 0.72 6.47
CA PHE A 88 8.20 -0.66 6.12
C PHE A 88 7.36 -1.26 7.24
N SER A 89 6.06 -1.47 7.01
CA SER A 89 5.14 -1.98 8.03
C SER A 89 4.65 -3.38 7.71
N LYS A 90 4.49 -4.20 8.76
CA LYS A 90 3.70 -5.43 8.67
C LYS A 90 2.22 -5.07 8.75
N CYS A 91 1.49 -5.46 7.73
CA CYS A 91 0.08 -5.19 7.56
C CYS A 91 -0.71 -6.49 7.55
N PHE A 92 -1.90 -6.45 8.12
CA PHE A 92 -2.73 -7.62 8.35
C PHE A 92 -4.15 -7.36 7.87
N ARG A 93 -4.67 -8.24 7.00
CA ARG A 93 -6.03 -8.13 6.45
C ARG A 93 -6.75 -9.45 6.64
N ASN A 94 -7.80 -9.41 7.43
CA ASN A 94 -8.68 -10.54 7.68
C ASN A 94 -9.67 -10.69 6.51
N SER A 95 -10.14 -11.91 6.27
CA SER A 95 -11.09 -12.25 5.19
C SER A 95 -10.62 -11.99 3.75
N GLU A 96 -9.33 -11.69 3.55
CA GLU A 96 -8.73 -11.67 2.22
C GLU A 96 -8.52 -13.10 1.69
N GLN A 97 -8.90 -13.36 0.43
CA GLN A 97 -8.79 -14.69 -0.15
C GLN A 97 -7.32 -15.10 -0.27
N ILE A 98 -6.89 -16.07 0.54
CA ILE A 98 -5.52 -16.56 0.49
C ILE A 98 -5.27 -17.27 -0.86
N GLY A 99 -4.24 -16.84 -1.56
CA GLY A 99 -3.92 -17.36 -2.89
C GLY A 99 -2.48 -17.10 -3.30
N LYS A 100 -2.18 -17.30 -4.58
CA LYS A 100 -0.83 -17.07 -5.11
C LYS A 100 -0.38 -15.60 -5.01
N GLN A 101 -1.34 -14.67 -4.95
CA GLN A 101 -1.11 -13.22 -4.97
C GLN A 101 -1.43 -12.55 -3.63
N HIS A 102 -2.10 -13.25 -2.72
CA HIS A 102 -2.62 -12.67 -1.48
C HIS A 102 -2.18 -13.49 -0.28
N ASN A 103 -1.69 -12.80 0.75
CA ASN A 103 -1.40 -13.37 2.05
C ASN A 103 -1.97 -12.42 3.11
N ILE A 104 -2.54 -13.00 4.17
CA ILE A 104 -3.17 -12.24 5.27
C ILE A 104 -2.18 -11.39 6.07
N GLU A 105 -0.88 -11.68 5.96
CA GLU A 105 0.22 -10.88 6.48
C GLU A 105 1.17 -10.51 5.33
N PHE A 106 1.42 -9.24 5.13
CA PHE A 106 2.35 -8.76 4.11
C PHE A 106 3.15 -7.56 4.60
N THR A 107 4.18 -7.18 3.85
CA THR A 107 4.93 -5.95 4.14
C THR A 107 4.51 -4.88 3.15
N MET A 108 4.09 -3.74 3.69
CA MET A 108 3.80 -2.54 2.93
C MET A 108 4.95 -1.54 3.13
N LEU A 109 5.29 -0.82 2.07
CA LEU A 109 6.04 0.42 2.17
C LEU A 109 5.01 1.54 2.05
N GLU A 110 4.99 2.42 3.05
CA GLU A 110 4.16 3.62 3.02
C GLU A 110 5.05 4.84 3.29
N TYR A 111 4.74 5.97 2.66
CA TYR A 111 5.51 7.21 2.81
C TYR A 111 4.59 8.44 2.72
N TYR A 112 4.96 9.48 3.44
CA TYR A 112 4.31 10.79 3.44
C TYR A 112 5.33 11.86 3.14
N SER A 113 4.93 12.81 2.29
CA SER A 113 5.80 13.89 1.85
C SER A 113 5.18 15.23 2.20
N ILE A 114 5.97 16.13 2.77
CA ILE A 114 5.51 17.48 3.11
C ILE A 114 5.59 18.37 1.87
N ASN A 115 4.57 19.21 1.65
CA ASN A 115 4.48 20.17 0.53
C ASN A 115 4.57 19.53 -0.87
N MET A 116 4.03 18.32 -1.03
CA MET A 116 3.94 17.61 -2.31
C MET A 116 2.50 17.21 -2.58
N ASP A 117 2.12 17.18 -3.86
CA ASP A 117 0.80 16.74 -4.31
C ASP A 117 0.82 15.32 -4.91
N GLU A 118 -0.29 14.90 -5.53
CA GLU A 118 -0.36 13.58 -6.14
C GLU A 118 0.55 13.41 -7.36
N GLN A 119 0.82 14.47 -8.13
CA GLN A 119 1.70 14.40 -9.29
C GLN A 119 3.15 14.19 -8.84
N ASP A 120 3.56 14.93 -7.82
CA ASP A 120 4.85 14.76 -7.18
C ASP A 120 5.03 13.33 -6.65
N SER A 121 3.99 12.76 -6.02
CA SER A 121 4.01 11.39 -5.49
C SER A 121 4.11 10.34 -6.60
N ILE A 122 3.43 10.54 -7.74
CA ILE A 122 3.53 9.66 -8.92
C ILE A 122 4.95 9.67 -9.47
N GLU A 123 5.57 10.84 -9.58
CA GLU A 123 6.94 10.97 -10.07
C GLU A 123 7.95 10.35 -9.11
N LEU A 124 7.81 10.59 -7.81
CA LEU A 124 8.64 9.99 -6.77
C LEU A 124 8.55 8.45 -6.79
N THR A 125 7.34 7.89 -6.92
CA THR A 125 7.13 6.44 -7.04
C THR A 125 7.82 5.89 -8.28
N SER A 126 7.68 6.59 -9.42
CA SER A 126 8.30 6.18 -10.68
C SER A 126 9.82 6.18 -10.60
N GLU A 127 10.40 7.24 -10.02
CA GLU A 127 11.83 7.36 -9.76
C GLU A 127 12.30 6.24 -8.80
N MET A 128 11.58 6.00 -7.70
CA MET A 128 11.90 4.96 -6.73
C MET A 128 11.98 3.58 -7.41
N ILE A 129 10.97 3.20 -8.19
CA ILE A 129 10.97 1.91 -8.90
C ILE A 129 12.15 1.85 -9.87
N SER A 130 12.38 2.91 -10.64
CA SER A 130 13.52 2.99 -11.57
C SER A 130 14.88 2.86 -10.88
N LYS A 131 15.06 3.44 -9.70
CA LYS A 131 16.35 3.45 -8.99
C LYS A 131 16.59 2.21 -8.14
N THR A 132 15.54 1.53 -7.70
CA THR A 132 15.63 0.44 -6.72
C THR A 132 15.46 -0.95 -7.33
N HIS A 133 15.07 -1.04 -8.61
CA HIS A 133 14.83 -2.30 -9.30
C HIS A 133 16.02 -3.28 -9.22
N LEU A 134 15.69 -4.56 -9.25
CA LEU A 134 16.68 -5.64 -9.31
C LEU A 134 17.07 -5.90 -10.77
N LYS A 135 18.28 -6.46 -10.98
CA LYS A 135 18.84 -6.73 -12.33
C LYS A 135 17.92 -7.53 -13.27
N ASP A 136 17.12 -8.44 -12.72
CA ASP A 136 16.21 -9.31 -13.49
C ASP A 136 14.78 -8.71 -13.61
N CYS A 137 14.58 -7.43 -13.27
CA CYS A 137 13.28 -6.78 -13.36
C CYS A 137 12.86 -6.64 -14.83
N PRO A 138 11.65 -7.08 -15.21
CA PRO A 138 11.20 -6.99 -16.59
C PRO A 138 10.97 -5.54 -16.99
N SER A 139 11.24 -5.22 -18.26
CA SER A 139 11.14 -3.84 -18.77
C SER A 139 9.74 -3.23 -18.67
N TRP A 140 8.68 -4.06 -18.75
CA TRP A 140 7.30 -3.59 -18.59
C TRP A 140 6.96 -3.12 -17.16
N ALA A 141 7.76 -3.51 -16.16
CA ALA A 141 7.60 -3.09 -14.77
C ALA A 141 8.45 -1.84 -14.42
N LEU A 142 9.09 -1.23 -15.42
CA LEU A 142 9.93 -0.05 -15.28
C LEU A 142 9.30 1.14 -16.04
N PRO A 143 9.58 2.38 -15.62
CA PRO A 143 9.07 3.55 -16.32
C PRO A 143 9.67 3.72 -17.73
N PRO A 144 9.00 4.49 -18.61
CA PRO A 144 7.83 5.34 -18.33
C PRO A 144 6.53 4.55 -18.15
N PHE A 145 5.79 4.86 -17.08
CA PHE A 145 4.47 4.30 -16.86
C PHE A 145 3.40 5.10 -17.60
N ARG A 146 2.39 4.39 -18.10
CA ARG A 146 1.20 5.04 -18.66
C ARG A 146 0.42 5.72 -17.53
N LYS A 147 0.16 7.03 -17.68
CA LYS A 147 -0.72 7.81 -16.80
C LYS A 147 -2.08 7.96 -17.48
N MET A 148 -3.17 7.66 -16.78
CA MET A 148 -4.53 7.87 -17.26
C MET A 148 -5.48 8.03 -16.08
N SER A 149 -6.53 8.83 -16.24
CA SER A 149 -7.59 8.92 -15.23
C SER A 149 -8.42 7.63 -15.23
N VAL A 150 -9.11 7.37 -14.12
CA VAL A 150 -10.06 6.25 -14.04
C VAL A 150 -11.18 6.43 -15.07
N ASN A 151 -11.65 7.66 -15.30
CA ASN A 151 -12.67 7.95 -16.31
C ASN A 151 -12.18 7.60 -17.73
N ASP A 152 -10.95 7.97 -18.09
CA ASP A 152 -10.38 7.65 -19.40
C ASP A 152 -10.22 6.14 -19.59
N ALA A 153 -9.82 5.42 -18.53
CA ALA A 153 -9.72 3.97 -18.55
C ALA A 153 -11.09 3.32 -18.80
N MET A 154 -12.13 3.76 -18.09
CA MET A 154 -13.50 3.25 -18.27
C MET A 154 -14.04 3.58 -19.66
N LYS A 155 -13.80 4.78 -20.19
CA LYS A 155 -14.17 5.14 -21.57
C LYS A 155 -13.50 4.23 -22.58
N GLN A 156 -12.18 4.04 -22.45
CA GLN A 156 -11.39 3.31 -23.43
C GLN A 156 -11.68 1.80 -23.42
N TYR A 157 -11.83 1.20 -22.23
CA TYR A 157 -11.87 -0.26 -22.09
C TYR A 157 -13.27 -0.80 -21.84
N CYS A 158 -14.21 0.05 -21.41
CA CYS A 158 -15.56 -0.35 -21.05
C CYS A 158 -16.66 0.45 -21.77
N ASP A 159 -16.30 1.47 -22.58
CA ASP A 159 -17.26 2.38 -23.23
C ASP A 159 -18.18 3.09 -22.22
N VAL A 160 -17.68 3.37 -21.01
CA VAL A 160 -18.42 4.04 -19.92
C VAL A 160 -17.77 5.39 -19.58
N ASP A 161 -18.58 6.46 -19.62
CA ASP A 161 -18.19 7.81 -19.18
C ASP A 161 -18.67 8.06 -17.75
N LEU A 162 -17.78 7.91 -16.77
CA LEU A 162 -18.12 8.06 -15.35
C LEU A 162 -18.59 9.47 -14.98
N GLU A 163 -18.10 10.50 -15.69
CA GLU A 163 -18.54 11.88 -15.44
C GLU A 163 -20.00 12.10 -15.85
N LYS A 164 -20.49 11.35 -16.83
CA LYS A 164 -21.89 11.38 -17.26
C LYS A 164 -22.75 10.34 -16.53
N CYS A 165 -22.15 9.28 -16.03
CA CYS A 165 -22.81 8.18 -15.32
C CYS A 165 -22.60 8.28 -13.80
N GLN A 166 -23.04 9.38 -13.19
CA GLN A 166 -22.91 9.59 -11.74
C GLN A 166 -24.02 8.93 -10.89
N LYS A 167 -25.09 8.42 -11.51
CA LYS A 167 -26.15 7.70 -10.79
C LYS A 167 -25.82 6.21 -10.77
N GLN A 168 -25.88 5.61 -9.58
CA GLN A 168 -25.63 4.18 -9.37
C GLN A 168 -26.47 3.29 -10.32
N SER A 169 -27.72 3.66 -10.59
CA SER A 169 -28.59 2.94 -11.52
C SER A 169 -28.04 2.89 -12.96
N LEU A 170 -27.40 3.96 -13.43
CA LEU A 170 -26.81 4.04 -14.77
C LEU A 170 -25.50 3.26 -14.88
N LEU A 171 -24.79 3.05 -13.76
CA LEU A 171 -23.61 2.19 -13.73
C LEU A 171 -24.03 0.71 -13.80
N CYS A 172 -25.03 0.31 -13.00
CA CYS A 172 -25.56 -1.07 -13.02
C CYS A 172 -26.14 -1.48 -14.39
N GLU A 173 -26.77 -0.55 -15.12
CA GLU A 173 -27.27 -0.81 -16.49
C GLU A 173 -26.13 -1.05 -17.50
N ASN A 174 -24.96 -0.45 -17.27
CA ASN A 174 -23.78 -0.66 -18.11
C ASN A 174 -22.96 -1.89 -17.68
N ASP A 175 -23.02 -2.30 -16.40
CA ASP A 175 -22.38 -3.53 -15.91
C ASP A 175 -22.90 -4.77 -16.66
N ILE A 176 -24.20 -4.82 -16.97
CA ILE A 176 -24.83 -5.90 -17.77
C ILE A 176 -24.19 -6.04 -19.16
N LYS A 177 -23.66 -4.95 -19.74
CA LYS A 177 -23.01 -4.98 -21.06
C LYS A 177 -21.57 -5.48 -21.00
N LEU A 178 -20.92 -5.40 -19.83
CA LEU A 178 -19.52 -5.82 -19.63
C LEU A 178 -19.40 -7.30 -19.22
N GLY A 179 -20.52 -7.98 -18.97
CA GLY A 179 -20.55 -9.40 -18.62
C GLY A 179 -20.00 -9.70 -17.23
N ILE A 180 -20.06 -8.72 -16.32
CA ILE A 180 -19.69 -8.82 -14.91
C ILE A 180 -20.97 -8.81 -14.07
#